data_AF-A8TC64-F1
#
_entry.id   AF-A8TC64-F1
#
_cell.length_a   1.000
_cell.length_b   1.000
_cell.length_c   1.000
_cell.angle_alpha   90.00
_cell.angle_beta   90.00
_cell.angle_gamma   90.00
#
_symmetry.space_group_name_H-M   'P 1'
#
loop_
_entity.id
_entity.type
_entity.pdbx_description
1 polymer ?
#
loop_
_entity_poly.entity_id
_entity_poly.type
_entity_poly.pdbx_seq_one_letter_code
_entity_poly.pdbx_strand_id
1 'polypeptide(L)' 'YLNPYIGHHEGDIVGKICAETGKSVRDVVLERGLLTEEELDDILSVENFMHPTYKAKRYE' A
#
# COMPACT_ATOMS: atom_id res chain seq x y z
N TYR A 1 -5.04 4.96 1.27
CA TYR A 1 -4.12 5.40 0.21
C TYR A 1 -3.60 4.25 -0.65
N LEU A 2 -3.41 3.05 -0.09
CA LEU A 2 -2.93 1.88 -0.85
C LEU A 2 -4.01 1.15 -1.66
N ASN A 3 -5.30 1.33 -1.31
CA ASN A 3 -6.43 0.62 -1.93
C ASN A 3 -6.50 0.69 -3.47
N PRO A 4 -6.09 1.77 -4.16
CA PRO A 4 -6.04 1.77 -5.63
C PRO A 4 -5.02 0.78 -6.21
N TYR A 5 -4.00 0.40 -5.44
CA TYR A 5 -2.91 -0.48 -5.86
C TYR A 5 -3.16 -1.94 -5.47
N ILE A 6 -3.60 -2.17 -4.23
CA ILE A 6 -3.81 -3.52 -3.68
C ILE A 6 -5.28 -3.96 -3.69
N GLY A 7 -6.21 -3.05 -3.98
CA GLY A 7 -7.65 -3.29 -3.88
C GLY A 7 -8.21 -3.05 -2.47
N HIS A 8 -9.53 -2.85 -2.38
CA HIS A 8 -10.21 -2.60 -1.11
C HIS A 8 -10.17 -3.81 -0.18
N HIS A 9 -10.32 -5.02 -0.72
CA HIS A 9 -10.31 -6.26 0.05
C HIS A 9 -8.96 -6.49 0.75
N GLU A 10 -7.86 -6.37 0.00
CA GLU A 10 -6.52 -6.53 0.57
C GLU A 10 -6.19 -5.41 1.55
N GLY A 11 -6.65 -4.18 1.28
CA GLY A 11 -6.52 -3.07 2.22
C GLY A 11 -7.17 -3.34 3.58
N ASP A 12 -8.36 -3.97 3.58
CA ASP A 12 -9.08 -4.33 4.81
C ASP A 12 -8.33 -5.42 5.61
N ILE A 13 -7.83 -6.45 4.92
CA ILE A 13 -7.02 -7.52 5.53
C ILE A 13 -5.74 -6.95 6.14
N VAL A 14 -5.02 -6.09 5.40
CA VAL A 14 -3.80 -5.44 5.89
C VAL A 14 -4.10 -4.61 7.14
N GLY A 15 -5.18 -3.82 7.12
CA GLY A 15 -5.60 -3.01 8.26
C GLY A 15 -5.89 -3.85 9.50
N LYS A 16 -6.58 -4.98 9.32
CA LYS A 16 -6.87 -5.94 10.38
C LYS A 16 -5.58 -6.53 10.98
N ILE A 17 -4.66 -6.99 10.14
CA ILE A 17 -3.38 -7.55 10.60
C ILE A 17 -2.57 -6.50 11.37
N CYS A 18 -2.50 -5.26 10.88
CA CYS A 18 -1.81 -4.18 11.57
C CYS A 18 -2.42 -3.91 12.96
N ALA A 19 -3.75 -3.93 13.07
CA ALA A 19 -4.46 -3.74 14.34
C ALA A 19 -4.25 -4.89 15.33
N GLU A 20 -4.20 -6.14 14.83
CA GLU A 20 -4.02 -7.34 15.67
C GLU A 20 -2.57 -7.53 16.12
N THR A 21 -1.60 -7.21 15.26
CA THR A 21 -0.18 -7.51 15.49
C THR A 21 0.64 -6.30 15.93
N GLY A 22 0.14 -5.08 15.71
CA GLY A 22 0.91 -3.85 15.89
C GLY A 22 2.00 -3.63 14.84
N LYS A 23 2.08 -4.49 13.81
CA LYS A 23 3.01 -4.34 12.69
C LYS A 23 2.66 -3.11 11.85
N SER A 24 3.69 -2.56 11.20
CA SER A 24 3.49 -1.45 10.28
C SER A 24 2.81 -1.93 8.98
N VAL A 25 2.05 -1.05 8.35
CA VAL A 25 1.41 -1.31 7.05
C VAL A 25 2.45 -1.72 6.00
N ARG A 26 3.64 -1.10 6.00
CA ARG A 26 4.75 -1.45 5.08
C ARG A 26 5.17 -2.91 5.25
N ASP A 27 5.38 -3.33 6.49
CA ASP A 27 5.81 -4.70 6.84
C ASP A 27 4.78 -5.74 6.35
N VAL A 28 3.50 -5.53 6.68
CA VAL A 28 2.43 -6.44 6.31
C VAL A 28 2.23 -6.52 4.78
N VAL A 29 2.36 -5.40 4.07
CA VAL A 29 2.23 -5.36 2.60
C VAL A 29 3.39 -6.10 1.92
N LEU A 30 4.62 -5.94 2.44
CA LEU A 30 5.81 -6.64 1.94
C LEU A 30 5.77 -8.14 2.25
N GLU A 31 5.43 -8.52 3.49
CA GLU A 31 5.29 -9.92 3.89
C GLU A 31 4.25 -10.67 3.06
N ARG A 32 3.16 -9.98 2.68
CA ARG A 32 2.10 -10.56 1.84
C ARG A 32 2.40 -10.49 0.34
N GLY A 33 3.51 -9.87 -0.07
CA GLY A 33 3.90 -9.72 -1.47
C GLY A 33 2.92 -8.91 -2.31
N LEU A 34 2.19 -7.98 -1.67
CA LEU A 34 1.17 -7.17 -2.35
C LEU A 34 1.77 -6.04 -3.18
N LEU A 35 2.89 -5.48 -2.70
CA LEU A 35 3.69 -4.46 -3.38
C LEU A 35 5.15 -4.74 -3.12
N THR A 36 6.01 -4.25 -4.01
CA THR A 36 7.46 -4.25 -3.79
C THR A 36 7.86 -3.11 -2.86
N GLU A 37 9.08 -3.19 -2.30
CA GLU A 37 9.62 -2.09 -1.49
C GLU A 37 9.72 -0.79 -2.30
N GLU A 38 10.11 -0.90 -3.57
CA GLU A 38 10.23 0.24 -4.49
C GLU A 38 8.86 0.89 -4.77
N GLU A 39 7.81 0.10 -5.01
CA GLU A 39 6.46 0.64 -5.21
C GLU A 39 5.91 1.30 -3.93
N LEU A 40 6.16 0.70 -2.76
CA LEU A 40 5.79 1.30 -1.49
C LEU A 40 6.52 2.62 -1.24
N ASP A 41 7.81 2.68 -1.54
CA ASP A 41 8.62 3.88 -1.36
C ASP A 41 8.15 5.01 -2.29
N ASP A 42 7.85 4.70 -3.55
CA ASP A 42 7.29 5.67 -4.50
C ASP A 42 5.90 6.17 -4.06
N ILE A 43 5.02 5.26 -3.62
CA ILE A 43 3.66 5.61 -3.18
C ILE A 43 3.69 6.45 -1.89
N LEU A 44 4.58 6.12 -0.95
CA LEU A 44 4.71 6.78 0.35
C LEU A 44 5.76 7.90 0.36
N SER A 45 6.35 8.23 -0.80
CA SER A 45 7.33 9.30 -0.90
C SER A 45 6.69 10.66 -0.58
N VAL A 46 7.45 11.52 0.08
CA VAL A 46 7.03 12.89 0.44
C VAL A 46 6.58 13.67 -0.79
N GLU A 47 7.27 13.48 -1.92
CA GLU A 47 6.88 14.08 -3.21
C GLU A 47 5.49 13.62 -3.65
N ASN A 48 5.17 12.34 -3.52
CA ASN A 48 3.86 11.81 -3.89
C ASN A 48 2.77 12.27 -2.90
N PHE A 49 3.11 12.57 -1.64
CA PHE A 49 2.17 13.19 -0.71
C PHE A 49 1.91 14.67 -1.02
N MET A 50 2.92 15.41 -1.47
CA MET A 50 2.78 16.82 -1.86
C MET A 50 2.11 16.97 -3.24
N HIS A 51 2.37 16.02 -4.14
CA HIS A 51 1.85 15.97 -5.51
C HIS A 51 1.23 14.60 -5.79
N PRO A 52 0.00 14.35 -5.30
CA PRO A 52 -0.63 13.05 -5.41
C PRO A 52 -0.82 12.66 -6.86
N THR A 53 -0.04 11.68 -7.30
CA THR A 53 -0.08 11.18 -8.67
C THR A 53 -0.74 9.81 -8.65
N TYR A 54 -1.81 9.65 -9.42
CA TYR A 54 -2.48 8.35 -9.54
C TYR A 54 -1.63 7.43 -10.42
N LYS A 55 -0.88 6.51 -9.81
CA LYS A 55 0.00 5.57 -10.51
C LYS A 55 -0.52 4.13 -10.54
N ALA A 56 -1.71 3.88 -9.99
CA ALA A 56 -2.28 2.54 -10.01
C ALA A 56 -2.50 2.06 -11.46
N LYS A 57 -2.14 0.80 -11.73
CA LYS A 57 -2.32 0.18 -13.05
C LYS A 57 -3.79 0.30 -13.45
N ARG A 58 -4.05 1.02 -14.55
CA ARG A 58 -5.35 0.98 -15.23
C ARG A 58 -5.39 -0.31 -16.04
N TYR A 59 -6.33 -1.19 -15.70
CA TYR A 59 -6.71 -2.28 -16.60
C TYR A 59 -7.67 -1.68 -17.64
N GLU A 60 -7.33 -1.81 -18.92
CA GLU A 60 -8.19 -1.45 -20.06
C GLU A 60 -9.37 -2.42 -20.22
#